data_AF-A0A2B7ZVI9-F1
#
_entry.id   AF-A0A2B7ZVI9-F1
#
_cell.length_a   1.000
_cell.length_b   1.000
_cell.length_c   1.000
_cell.angle_alpha   90.00
_cell.angle_beta   90.00
_cell.angle_gamma   90.00
#
_symmetry.space_group_name_H-M   'P 1'
#
loop_
_entity.id
_entity.type
_entity.pdbx_description
1 polymer ?
#
loop_
_entity_poly.entity_id
_entity_poly.type
_entity_poly.pdbx_seq_one_letter_code
_entity_poly.pdbx_strand_id
1 'polypeptide(L)'
;ARIVGQKKAREIWFLCEQYDAQEALAMGLVNKVVPLEKLEETYIDWGAKILRKSPLAIRLLKSAFNAELDGQAGIQELAGNATLLYYLSDEAKEGKNAFAEKRDPDFDQFPKFP
;
A
#
# COMPACT_ATOMS: atom_id res chain seq x y z
N ALA A 1 -1.54 -18.28 0.75
CA ALA A 1 -2.80 -18.57 0.02
C ALA A 1 -3.29 -17.39 -0.84
N ARG A 2 -3.08 -16.14 -0.44
CA ARG A 2 -3.58 -14.95 -1.17
C ARG A 2 -2.78 -14.55 -2.42
N ILE A 3 -1.68 -15.27 -2.68
CA ILE A 3 -0.84 -15.10 -3.87
C ILE A 3 -1.09 -16.28 -4.83
N VAL A 4 -0.64 -17.48 -4.42
CA VAL A 4 -0.71 -18.71 -5.26
C VAL A 4 -2.02 -19.51 -5.14
N GLY A 5 -3.02 -19.01 -4.39
CA GLY A 5 -4.26 -19.74 -4.09
C GLY A 5 -4.13 -20.78 -2.96
N GLN A 6 -5.26 -21.34 -2.53
CA GLN A 6 -5.33 -22.30 -1.42
C GLN A 6 -4.67 -23.66 -1.75
N LYS A 7 -4.85 -24.15 -2.98
CA LYS A 7 -4.32 -25.46 -3.40
C LYS A 7 -2.80 -25.48 -3.41
N LYS A 8 -2.17 -24.58 -4.17
CA LYS A 8 -0.70 -24.51 -4.25
C LYS A 8 -0.05 -24.12 -2.93
N ALA A 9 -0.66 -23.24 -2.14
CA ALA A 9 -0.12 -22.93 -0.82
C ALA A 9 -0.04 -24.18 0.09
N ARG A 10 -1.06 -25.05 0.07
CA ARG A 10 -1.05 -26.30 0.86
C ARG A 10 -0.05 -27.30 0.32
N GLU A 11 0.08 -27.42 -1.01
CA GLU A 11 1.08 -28.26 -1.66
C GLU A 11 2.50 -27.90 -1.19
N ILE A 12 2.87 -26.62 -1.29
CA ILE A 12 4.17 -26.09 -0.84
C ILE A 12 4.44 -26.45 0.63
N TRP A 13 3.47 -26.20 1.51
CA TRP A 13 3.64 -26.42 2.95
C TRP A 13 3.65 -27.89 3.39
N PHE A 14 2.91 -28.76 2.69
CA PHE A 14 2.78 -30.15 3.10
C PHE A 14 3.87 -31.03 2.51
N LEU A 15 4.33 -30.73 1.30
CA LEU A 15 5.32 -31.55 0.59
C LEU A 15 6.74 -31.02 0.75
N CYS A 16 6.91 -29.73 1.06
CA CYS A 16 8.23 -29.10 1.21
C CYS A 16 9.14 -29.29 -0.01
N GLU A 17 8.55 -29.39 -1.19
CA GLU A 17 9.29 -29.54 -2.45
C GLU A 17 9.95 -28.22 -2.88
N GLN A 18 10.99 -28.34 -3.71
CA GLN A 18 11.65 -27.20 -4.32
C GLN A 18 10.97 -26.89 -5.65
N TYR A 19 10.80 -25.60 -5.93
CA TYR A 19 10.23 -25.10 -7.17
C TYR A 19 11.23 -24.19 -7.86
N ASP A 20 11.41 -24.37 -9.16
CA ASP A 20 12.28 -23.51 -9.95
C ASP A 20 11.64 -22.14 -10.23
N ALA A 21 12.41 -21.24 -10.86
CA ALA A 21 11.95 -19.89 -11.16
C ALA A 21 10.73 -19.85 -12.09
N GLN A 22 10.65 -20.77 -13.06
CA GLN A 22 9.53 -20.82 -14.02
C GLN A 22 8.27 -21.36 -13.37
N GLU A 23 8.38 -22.38 -12.51
CA GLU A 23 7.27 -22.89 -11.72
C GLU A 23 6.73 -21.80 -10.78
N ALA A 24 7.63 -21.07 -10.11
CA ALA A 24 7.26 -19.94 -9.26
C ALA A 24 6.53 -18.84 -10.04
N LEU A 25 6.95 -18.54 -11.28
CA LEU A 25 6.27 -17.57 -12.15
C LEU A 25 4.89 -18.09 -12.58
N ALA A 26 4.79 -19.35 -13.00
CA ALA A 26 3.55 -19.96 -13.45
C ALA A 26 2.47 -20.02 -12.35
N MET A 27 2.88 -20.21 -11.09
CA MET A 27 1.95 -20.19 -9.94
C MET A 27 1.68 -18.78 -9.38
N GLY A 28 2.31 -17.74 -9.94
CA GLY A 28 2.14 -16.34 -9.51
C GLY A 28 2.89 -15.96 -8.24
N LEU A 29 3.86 -16.78 -7.79
CA LEU A 29 4.67 -16.51 -6.60
C LEU A 29 5.68 -15.38 -6.85
N VAL A 30 6.21 -15.28 -8.07
CA VAL A 30 7.11 -14.19 -8.49
C VAL A 30 6.51 -13.43 -9.67
N ASN A 31 6.84 -12.14 -9.79
CA ASN A 31 6.27 -11.31 -10.85
C ASN A 31 7.01 -11.43 -12.20
N LYS A 32 8.31 -11.78 -12.19
CA LYS A 32 9.14 -11.86 -13.40
C LYS A 32 10.35 -12.77 -13.18
N VAL A 33 10.75 -13.50 -14.22
CA VAL A 33 11.98 -14.29 -14.28
C VAL A 33 12.87 -13.74 -15.39
N VAL A 34 14.16 -13.59 -15.10
CA VAL A 34 15.20 -13.10 -16.03
C VAL A 34 16.47 -13.92 -15.87
N PRO A 35 17.37 -13.94 -16.87
CA PRO A 35 18.73 -14.46 -16.69
C PRO A 35 19.43 -13.78 -15.52
N LEU A 36 20.28 -14.52 -14.80
CA LEU A 36 20.93 -14.05 -13.57
C LEU A 36 21.71 -12.75 -13.78
N GLU A 37 22.40 -12.65 -14.91
CA GLU A 37 23.18 -11.47 -15.31
C GLU A 37 22.31 -10.21 -15.56
N LYS A 38 21.00 -10.37 -15.75
CA LYS A 38 20.04 -9.26 -15.94
C LYS A 38 19.22 -8.94 -14.69
N LEU A 39 19.45 -9.66 -13.58
CA LEU A 39 18.67 -9.48 -12.35
C LEU A 39 18.77 -8.03 -11.85
N GLU A 40 19.99 -7.50 -11.80
CA GLU A 40 20.28 -6.13 -11.35
C GLU A 40 19.65 -5.06 -12.23
N GLU A 41 19.91 -5.14 -13.52
CA GLU A 41 19.32 -4.24 -14.51
C GLU A 41 17.78 -4.19 -14.37
N THR A 42 17.15 -5.36 -14.18
CA THR A 42 15.70 -5.49 -14.11
C THR A 42 15.11 -4.86 -12.85
N TYR A 43 15.69 -5.10 -11.66
CA TYR A 43 15.14 -4.52 -10.43
C TYR A 43 15.42 -3.01 -10.34
N ILE A 44 16.54 -2.53 -10.90
CA ILE A 44 16.84 -1.09 -11.00
C ILE A 44 15.81 -0.40 -11.89
N ASP A 45 15.49 -0.97 -13.07
CA ASP A 45 14.45 -0.43 -13.96
C ASP A 45 13.08 -0.37 -13.27
N TRP A 46 12.70 -1.41 -12.51
CA TRP A 46 11.44 -1.41 -11.75
C TRP A 46 11.43 -0.35 -10.65
N GLY A 47 12.53 -0.23 -9.90
CA GLY A 47 12.71 0.82 -8.90
C GLY A 47 12.56 2.22 -9.52
N ALA A 48 13.24 2.47 -10.64
CA ALA A 48 13.14 3.73 -11.37
C ALA A 48 11.72 4.02 -11.87
N LYS A 49 10.94 2.99 -12.25
CA LYS A 49 9.53 3.15 -12.61
C LYS A 49 8.66 3.56 -11.41
N ILE A 50 8.89 2.99 -10.22
CA ILE A 50 8.17 3.32 -8.98
C ILE A 50 8.56 4.72 -8.49
N LEU A 51 9.84 5.10 -8.55
CA LEU A 51 10.34 6.40 -8.12
C LEU A 51 9.74 7.58 -8.90
N ARG A 52 9.23 7.34 -10.11
CA ARG A 52 8.51 8.35 -10.91
C ARG A 52 7.03 8.49 -10.54
N LYS A 53 6.52 7.74 -9.56
CA LYS A 53 5.12 7.78 -9.12
C LYS A 53 4.97 8.66 -7.88
N SER A 54 3.76 9.13 -7.61
CA SER A 54 3.47 9.87 -6.38
C SER A 54 3.76 9.01 -5.14
N PRO A 55 4.70 9.40 -4.26
CA PRO A 55 5.02 8.63 -3.05
C PRO A 55 3.79 8.44 -2.15
N LEU A 56 2.92 9.46 -2.11
CA LEU A 56 1.67 9.43 -1.38
C LEU A 56 0.67 8.42 -1.96
N ALA A 57 0.56 8.32 -3.28
CA ALA A 57 -0.29 7.32 -3.91
C ALA A 57 0.23 5.90 -3.63
N ILE A 58 1.54 5.68 -3.72
CA ILE A 58 2.16 4.37 -3.46
C ILE A 58 1.90 3.91 -2.02
N ARG A 59 2.08 4.79 -1.01
CA ARG A 59 1.81 4.41 0.39
C ARG A 59 0.32 4.13 0.66
N LEU A 60 -0.59 4.89 0.06
CA LEU A 60 -2.04 4.65 0.19
C LEU A 60 -2.44 3.32 -0.43
N LEU A 61 -1.95 3.02 -1.63
CA LEU A 61 -2.22 1.73 -2.27
C LEU A 61 -1.65 0.56 -1.47
N LYS A 62 -0.43 0.70 -0.93
CA LYS A 62 0.18 -0.33 -0.08
C LYS A 62 -0.67 -0.61 1.18
N SER A 63 -1.06 0.43 1.90
CA SER A 63 -1.91 0.28 3.09
C SER A 63 -3.31 -0.27 2.76
N ALA A 64 -3.87 0.09 1.59
CA ALA A 64 -5.14 -0.46 1.12
C ALA A 64 -5.05 -1.97 0.81
N PHE A 65 -3.93 -2.43 0.21
CA PHE A 65 -3.70 -3.87 0.03
C PHE A 65 -3.56 -4.60 1.37
N ASN A 66 -2.85 -4.02 2.35
CA ASN A 66 -2.74 -4.59 3.69
C ASN A 66 -4.09 -4.65 4.41
N ALA A 67 -4.95 -3.64 4.25
CA ALA A 67 -6.27 -3.58 4.89
C ALA A 67 -7.20 -4.75 4.53
N GLU A 68 -7.05 -5.35 3.34
CA GLU A 68 -7.81 -6.55 2.97
C GLU A 68 -7.41 -7.78 3.79
N LEU A 69 -6.17 -7.83 4.25
CA LEU A 69 -5.57 -9.02 4.87
C LEU A 69 -5.45 -8.92 6.39
N ASP A 70 -5.17 -7.72 6.90
CA ASP A 70 -4.74 -7.51 8.28
C ASP A 70 -5.87 -6.97 9.18
N GLY A 71 -7.08 -6.86 8.64
CA GLY A 71 -8.27 -6.41 9.38
C GLY A 71 -8.05 -5.05 10.04
N GLN A 72 -8.25 -4.96 11.35
CA GLN A 72 -8.12 -3.70 12.10
C GLN A 72 -6.73 -3.07 12.00
N ALA A 73 -5.66 -3.87 11.95
CA ALA A 73 -4.30 -3.35 11.83
C ALA A 73 -4.06 -2.69 10.46
N GLY A 74 -4.53 -3.32 9.38
CA GLY A 74 -4.44 -2.72 8.05
C GLY A 74 -5.36 -1.50 7.88
N ILE A 75 -6.56 -1.52 8.48
CA ILE A 75 -7.45 -0.34 8.54
C ILE A 75 -6.78 0.80 9.30
N GLN A 76 -6.06 0.52 10.40
CA GLN A 76 -5.33 1.53 11.16
C GLN A 76 -4.26 2.22 10.29
N GLU A 77 -3.50 1.46 9.49
CA GLU A 77 -2.50 2.03 8.57
C GLU A 77 -3.16 2.93 7.52
N LEU A 78 -4.24 2.45 6.89
CA LEU A 78 -4.97 3.20 5.88
C LEU A 78 -5.61 4.48 6.45
N ALA A 79 -6.29 4.37 7.59
CA ALA A 79 -6.89 5.50 8.29
C ALA A 79 -5.83 6.51 8.75
N GLY A 80 -4.67 6.06 9.21
CA GLY A 80 -3.54 6.93 9.56
C GLY A 80 -3.05 7.76 8.37
N ASN A 81 -2.99 7.17 7.17
CA ASN A 81 -2.66 7.90 5.95
C ASN A 81 -3.77 8.90 5.55
N ALA A 82 -5.05 8.55 5.75
CA ALA A 82 -6.16 9.48 5.51
C ALA A 82 -6.13 10.66 6.50
N THR A 83 -5.85 10.43 7.78
CA THR A 83 -5.67 11.48 8.80
C THR A 83 -4.50 12.39 8.46
N LEU A 84 -3.38 11.83 7.96
CA LEU A 84 -2.25 12.62 7.48
C LEU A 84 -2.67 13.58 6.35
N LEU A 85 -3.48 13.11 5.39
CA LEU A 85 -4.00 13.96 4.32
C LEU A 85 -4.95 15.03 4.85
N TYR A 86 -5.86 14.65 5.74
CA TYR A 86 -6.78 15.58 6.37
C TYR A 86 -6.02 16.71 7.07
N TYR A 87 -4.96 16.40 7.83
CA TYR A 87 -4.15 17.42 8.51
C TYR A 87 -3.45 18.43 7.58
N LEU A 88 -3.36 18.16 6.28
CA LEU A 88 -2.84 19.12 5.30
C LEU A 88 -3.91 20.07 4.76
N SER A 89 -5.20 19.77 4.96
CA SER A 89 -6.32 20.60 4.49
C SER A 89 -6.48 21.86 5.32
N ASP A 90 -7.15 22.87 4.75
CA ASP A 90 -7.46 24.11 5.47
C ASP A 90 -8.55 23.91 6.53
N GLU A 91 -9.46 22.95 6.33
CA GLU A 91 -10.47 22.56 7.31
C GLU A 91 -9.83 22.02 8.60
N ALA A 92 -8.81 21.15 8.49
CA ALA A 92 -8.09 20.66 9.67
C ALA A 92 -7.30 21.76 10.37
N LYS A 93 -6.72 22.70 9.61
CA LYS A 93 -6.00 23.85 10.16
C LYS A 93 -6.93 24.77 10.94
N GLU A 94 -8.15 25.01 10.45
CA GLU A 94 -9.16 25.82 11.15
C GLU A 94 -9.48 25.23 12.53
N GLY A 95 -9.75 23.92 12.61
CA GLY A 95 -9.99 23.27 13.90
C GLY A 95 -8.83 23.43 14.88
N LYS A 96 -7.59 23.24 14.41
CA LYS A 96 -6.38 23.46 15.21
C LYS A 96 -6.25 24.93 15.66
N ASN A 97 -6.45 25.88 14.75
CA ASN A 97 -6.25 27.30 15.02
C ASN A 97 -7.30 27.82 15.99
N ALA A 98 -8.57 27.48 15.80
CA ALA A 98 -9.67 27.84 16.70
C ALA A 98 -9.41 27.36 18.13
N PHE A 99 -8.93 26.12 18.29
CA PHE A 99 -8.51 25.60 19.60
C PHE A 99 -7.38 26.42 20.23
N ALA A 100 -6.34 26.75 19.46
CA ALA A 100 -5.21 27.55 19.95
C ALA A 100 -5.62 28.99 20.32
N GLU A 101 -6.54 29.56 19.56
CA GLU A 101 -7.08 30.92 19.72
C GLU A 101 -8.21 30.99 20.76
N LYS A 102 -8.67 29.85 21.29
CA LYS A 102 -9.78 29.73 22.25
C LYS A 102 -11.07 30.36 21.75
N ARG A 103 -11.35 30.20 20.46
CA ARG A 103 -12.61 30.58 19.81
C ARG A 103 -13.31 29.34 19.27
N ASP A 104 -14.59 29.49 18.96
CA ASP A 104 -15.30 28.46 18.21
C ASP A 104 -14.78 28.38 16.77
N PRO A 105 -14.66 27.17 16.18
CA PRO A 105 -14.26 27.00 14.79
C PRO A 105 -15.41 27.37 13.84
N ASP A 106 -15.07 27.93 12.68
CA ASP A 106 -16.01 28.17 11.59
C ASP A 106 -15.74 27.18 10.45
N PHE A 107 -16.53 26.11 10.38
CA PHE A 107 -16.42 25.12 9.30
C PHE A 107 -17.37 25.39 8.13
N ASP A 108 -18.29 26.34 8.24
CA ASP A 108 -19.27 26.64 7.19
C ASP A 108 -18.62 27.29 5.96
N GLN A 109 -17.40 27.83 6.13
CA GLN A 109 -16.57 28.34 5.05
C GLN A 109 -16.00 27.26 4.09
N PHE A 110 -16.05 25.97 4.44
CA PHE A 110 -15.50 24.89 3.62
C PHE A 110 -16.57 24.17 2.79
N PRO A 111 -16.27 23.77 1.54
CA PRO A 111 -17.22 23.07 0.69
C PRO A 111 -17.51 21.67 1.22
N LYS A 112 -18.79 21.28 1.24
CA LYS A 112 -19.22 19.91 1.54
C LYS A 112 -19.34 19.14 0.23
N PHE A 113 -18.49 18.12 0.05
CA PHE A 113 -18.57 17.23 -1.11
C PHE A 113 -19.80 16.30 -0.97
N PRO A 114 -20.48 15.96 -2.09
CA PRO A 114 -21.66 15.11 -2.09
C PRO A 114 -21.39 13.65 -1.73
#